data_AF-A0A1K2IDF7-F1
#
_entry.id   AF-A0A1K2IDF7-F1
#
_cell.length_a   1.000
_cell.length_b   1.000
_cell.length_c   1.000
_cell.angle_alpha   90.00
_cell.angle_beta   90.00
_cell.angle_gamma   90.00
#
_symmetry.space_group_name_H-M   'P 1'
#
loop_
_entity.id
_entity.type
_entity.pdbx_description
1 polymer ?
#
loop_
_entity_poly.entity_id
_entity_poly.type
_entity_poly.pdbx_seq_one_letter_code
_entity_poly.pdbx_strand_id
1 'polypeptide(L)'
;MKINHLTSAEENLMKLFWTLNSFYLKEVMEQHPEPKPHQNTVSTYLKILVEKGYLSTEKEGRIFKYTVIVPFEDYKKFLLKELSHNFFHDSGKEILEFLMVEKLISQDDLRAYFDLKMVLKPTKVKAPKLEIANEILNPKKDKKGKDKKKKNKKD
;
A
#
# COMPACT_ATOMS: atom_id res chain seq x y z
N MET A 1 1.43 0.48 12.98
CA MET A 1 1.24 -0.98 12.82
C MET A 1 1.88 -1.43 11.53
N LYS A 2 2.52 -2.60 11.52
CA LYS A 2 3.01 -3.22 10.29
C LYS A 2 1.88 -4.07 9.71
N ILE A 3 1.37 -3.69 8.55
CA ILE A 3 0.35 -4.44 7.81
C ILE A 3 1.10 -5.49 6.97
N ASN A 4 0.68 -6.76 7.06
CA ASN A 4 1.31 -7.88 6.36
C ASN A 4 0.38 -8.39 5.26
N HIS A 5 0.91 -8.76 4.10
CA HIS A 5 0.10 -9.30 3.00
C HIS A 5 -0.73 -10.52 3.45
N LEU A 6 -2.02 -10.53 3.13
CA LEU A 6 -2.92 -11.66 3.41
C LEU A 6 -2.94 -12.62 2.22
N THR A 7 -3.06 -13.91 2.48
CA THR A 7 -3.34 -14.87 1.41
C THR A 7 -4.77 -14.70 0.89
N SER A 8 -5.08 -15.23 -0.29
CA SER A 8 -6.44 -15.16 -0.85
C SER A 8 -7.51 -15.72 0.12
N ALA A 9 -7.21 -16.82 0.81
CA ALA A 9 -8.11 -17.41 1.80
C ALA A 9 -8.31 -16.50 3.02
N GLU A 10 -7.23 -15.91 3.53
CA GLU A 10 -7.27 -14.97 4.65
C GLU A 10 -8.03 -13.68 4.29
N GLU A 11 -7.80 -13.15 3.09
CA GLU A 11 -8.48 -11.95 2.63
C GLU A 11 -10.00 -12.17 2.48
N ASN A 12 -10.41 -13.34 1.97
CA ASN A 12 -11.83 -13.69 1.89
C ASN A 12 -12.50 -13.76 3.26
N LEU A 13 -11.81 -14.30 4.27
CA LEU A 13 -12.30 -14.28 5.65
C LEU A 13 -12.32 -12.86 6.22
N MET A 14 -11.28 -12.05 5.99
CA MET A 14 -11.24 -10.66 6.45
C MET A 14 -12.35 -9.81 5.82
N LYS A 15 -12.76 -10.07 4.57
CA LYS A 15 -13.94 -9.42 3.96
C LYS A 15 -15.20 -9.63 4.80
N LEU A 16 -15.41 -10.84 5.31
CA LEU A 16 -16.50 -11.12 6.24
C LEU A 16 -16.27 -10.46 7.61
N PHE A 17 -15.04 -10.48 8.13
CA PHE A 17 -14.75 -9.91 9.45
C PHE A 17 -14.89 -8.39 9.49
N TRP A 18 -14.55 -7.70 8.40
CA TRP A 18 -14.75 -6.25 8.26
C TRP A 18 -16.23 -5.84 8.26
N THR A 19 -17.15 -6.70 7.80
CA THR A 19 -18.58 -6.39 7.89
C THR A 19 -19.11 -6.57 9.31
N LEU A 20 -18.56 -7.54 10.05
CA LEU A 20 -18.99 -7.86 11.42
C LEU A 20 -18.38 -6.94 12.48
N ASN A 21 -17.19 -6.37 12.24
CA ASN A 21 -16.37 -5.56 13.16
C ASN A 21 -15.93 -6.28 14.46
N SER A 22 -16.87 -6.84 15.21
CA SER A 22 -16.61 -7.70 16.38
C SER A 22 -17.56 -8.89 16.35
N PHE A 23 -17.03 -10.09 16.59
CA PHE A 23 -17.79 -11.32 16.40
C PHE A 23 -17.24 -12.48 17.23
N TYR A 24 -18.07 -13.50 17.41
CA TYR A 24 -17.70 -14.81 17.93
C TYR A 24 -17.57 -15.83 16.77
N LEU A 25 -16.82 -16.91 17.00
CA LEU A 25 -16.67 -17.99 16.03
C LEU A 25 -18.02 -18.54 15.53
N LYS A 26 -19.03 -18.62 16.40
CA LYS A 26 -20.36 -19.11 16.04
C LYS A 26 -21.05 -18.22 15.01
N GLU A 27 -20.95 -16.90 15.15
CA GLU A 27 -21.55 -15.94 14.22
C GLU A 27 -20.91 -16.01 12.82
N VAL A 28 -19.60 -16.23 12.77
CA VAL A 28 -18.88 -16.46 11.49
C VAL A 28 -19.45 -17.68 10.77
N MET A 29 -19.66 -18.78 11.49
CA MET A 29 -20.20 -20.02 10.93
C MET A 29 -21.66 -19.90 10.46
N GLU A 30 -22.44 -19.00 11.05
CA GLU A 30 -23.82 -18.72 10.66
C GLU A 30 -23.90 -17.87 9.39
N GLN A 31 -22.92 -16.99 9.15
CA GLN A 31 -22.84 -16.12 7.96
C GLN A 31 -22.24 -16.82 6.73
N HIS A 32 -21.67 -18.02 6.87
CA HIS A 32 -21.10 -18.76 5.74
C HIS A 32 -22.19 -19.43 4.88
N PRO A 33 -22.17 -19.21 3.54
CA PRO A 33 -23.03 -19.95 2.62
C PRO A 33 -22.61 -21.43 2.55
N GLU A 34 -23.54 -22.32 2.22
CA GLU A 34 -23.24 -23.76 2.08
C GLU A 34 -22.37 -24.03 0.82
N PRO A 35 -21.39 -24.95 0.88
CA PRO A 35 -21.06 -25.81 2.03
C PRO A 35 -20.26 -25.09 3.11
N LYS A 36 -20.70 -25.21 4.36
CA LYS A 36 -20.02 -24.57 5.49
C LYS A 36 -18.59 -25.11 5.66
N PRO A 37 -17.60 -24.23 5.88
CA PRO A 37 -16.26 -24.66 6.21
C PRO A 37 -16.23 -25.39 7.55
N HIS A 38 -15.27 -26.29 7.75
CA HIS A 38 -15.10 -26.95 9.04
C HIS A 38 -14.69 -25.91 10.11
N GLN A 39 -15.27 -25.98 11.31
CA GLN A 39 -15.01 -25.02 12.40
C GLN A 39 -13.52 -24.93 12.78
N ASN A 40 -12.80 -26.05 12.75
CA ASN A 40 -11.36 -26.09 12.99
C ASN A 40 -10.58 -25.23 11.97
N THR A 41 -11.01 -25.22 10.71
CA THR A 41 -10.37 -24.41 9.66
C THR A 41 -10.50 -22.93 9.97
N VAL A 42 -11.71 -22.48 10.28
CA VAL A 42 -11.97 -21.07 10.66
C VAL A 42 -11.19 -20.70 11.92
N SER A 43 -11.15 -21.60 12.92
CA SER A 43 -10.40 -21.39 14.16
C SER A 43 -8.89 -21.23 13.92
N THR A 44 -8.32 -22.01 13.00
CA THR A 44 -6.91 -21.88 12.61
C THR A 44 -6.66 -20.53 11.94
N TYR A 45 -7.51 -20.10 11.01
CA TYR A 45 -7.36 -18.79 10.36
C TYR A 45 -7.52 -17.63 11.35
N LEU A 46 -8.43 -17.73 12.33
CA LEU A 46 -8.57 -16.71 13.37
C LEU A 46 -7.29 -16.56 14.19
N LYS A 47 -6.64 -17.67 14.57
CA LYS A 47 -5.34 -17.62 15.27
C LYS A 47 -4.27 -16.97 14.40
N ILE A 48 -4.16 -17.37 13.13
CA ILE A 48 -3.19 -16.78 12.18
C ILE A 48 -3.42 -15.28 12.03
N LEU A 49 -4.67 -14.83 11.91
CA LEU A 49 -5.00 -13.41 11.76
C LEU A 49 -4.77 -12.60 13.04
N VAL A 50 -4.93 -13.21 14.22
CA VAL A 50 -4.53 -12.62 15.50
C VAL A 50 -3.01 -12.48 15.58
N GLU A 51 -2.25 -13.53 15.24
CA GLU A 51 -0.78 -13.50 15.20
C GLU A 51 -0.24 -12.46 14.21
N LYS A 52 -0.91 -12.31 13.05
CA LYS A 52 -0.58 -11.27 12.06
C LYS A 52 -0.99 -9.85 12.49
N GLY A 53 -1.74 -9.70 13.57
CA GLY A 53 -2.18 -8.42 14.13
C GLY A 53 -3.40 -7.79 13.43
N TYR A 54 -4.15 -8.57 12.66
CA TYR A 54 -5.39 -8.11 12.02
C TYR A 54 -6.59 -8.15 12.96
N LEU A 55 -6.58 -9.10 13.89
CA LEU A 55 -7.64 -9.33 14.86
C LEU A 55 -7.07 -9.26 16.28
N SER A 56 -7.87 -8.73 17.20
CA SER A 56 -7.68 -8.88 18.64
C SER A 56 -8.54 -10.05 19.10
N THR A 57 -8.12 -10.73 20.16
CA THR A 57 -8.94 -11.72 20.83
C THR A 57 -9.07 -11.38 22.31
N GLU A 58 -10.30 -11.38 22.80
CA GLU A 58 -10.64 -11.21 24.21
C GLU A 58 -11.40 -12.44 24.70
N LYS A 59 -11.04 -12.91 25.89
CA LYS A 59 -11.69 -14.07 26.50
C LYS A 59 -12.87 -13.59 27.35
N GLU A 60 -14.09 -13.93 26.92
CA GLU A 60 -15.31 -13.68 27.67
C GLU A 60 -15.82 -15.03 28.23
N GLY A 61 -15.42 -15.35 29.46
CA GLY A 61 -15.79 -16.62 30.12
C GLY A 61 -15.19 -17.86 29.43
N ARG A 62 -16.03 -18.62 28.72
CA ARG A 62 -15.63 -19.82 27.95
C ARG A 62 -15.52 -19.59 26.44
N ILE A 63 -15.87 -18.40 25.96
CA ILE A 63 -15.85 -18.06 24.54
C ILE A 63 -14.79 -16.98 24.27
N PHE A 64 -14.38 -16.90 23.02
CA PHE A 64 -13.44 -15.89 22.53
C PHE A 64 -14.20 -14.93 21.61
N LYS A 65 -14.10 -13.66 21.94
CA LYS A 65 -14.55 -12.56 21.08
C LYS A 65 -13.38 -12.09 20.24
N TYR A 66 -13.63 -11.90 18.96
CA TYR A 66 -12.67 -11.36 18.02
C TYR A 66 -13.10 -9.95 17.63
N THR A 67 -12.14 -9.05 17.52
CA THR A 67 -12.39 -7.67 17.09
C THR A 67 -11.39 -7.29 16.02
N VAL A 68 -11.88 -6.71 14.92
CA VAL A 68 -11.00 -6.25 13.84
C VAL A 68 -10.16 -5.06 14.30
N ILE A 69 -8.85 -5.17 14.14
CA ILE A 69 -7.89 -4.13 14.49
C ILE A 69 -7.55 -3.27 13.27
N VAL A 70 -7.37 -3.91 12.10
CA VAL A 70 -6.97 -3.23 10.87
C VAL A 70 -8.21 -2.90 10.05
N PRO A 71 -8.55 -1.62 9.81
CA PRO A 71 -9.68 -1.25 8.98
C PRO A 71 -9.49 -1.65 7.51
N PHE A 72 -10.60 -1.96 6.82
CA PHE A 72 -10.59 -2.29 5.40
C PHE A 72 -9.89 -1.23 4.55
N GLU A 73 -10.15 0.05 4.82
CA GLU A 73 -9.56 1.17 4.09
C GLU A 73 -8.03 1.22 4.20
N ASP A 74 -7.48 0.83 5.34
CA ASP A 74 -6.04 0.84 5.54
C ASP A 74 -5.37 -0.35 4.85
N TYR A 75 -6.02 -1.52 4.85
CA TYR A 75 -5.57 -2.67 4.07
C TYR A 75 -5.66 -2.40 2.56
N LYS A 76 -6.75 -1.77 2.10
CA LYS A 76 -6.92 -1.36 0.70
C LYS A 76 -5.82 -0.41 0.23
N LYS A 77 -5.46 0.59 1.05
CA LYS A 77 -4.33 1.50 0.77
C LYS A 77 -3.00 0.77 0.74
N PHE A 78 -2.79 -0.19 1.65
CA PHE A 78 -1.60 -1.01 1.69
C PHE A 78 -1.44 -1.80 0.37
N LEU A 79 -2.48 -2.52 -0.04
CA LEU A 79 -2.48 -3.29 -1.29
C LEU A 79 -2.24 -2.40 -2.52
N LEU A 80 -2.90 -1.25 -2.61
CA LEU A 80 -2.70 -0.33 -3.74
C LEU A 80 -1.25 0.17 -3.81
N LYS A 81 -0.63 0.48 -2.67
CA LYS A 81 0.77 0.91 -2.63
C LYS A 81 1.72 -0.21 -3.05
N GLU A 82 1.49 -1.43 -2.57
CA GLU A 82 2.28 -2.59 -2.94
C GLU A 82 2.16 -2.89 -4.44
N LEU A 83 0.94 -2.87 -4.98
CA LEU A 83 0.67 -3.01 -6.40
C LEU A 83 1.37 -1.90 -7.22
N SER A 84 1.23 -0.64 -6.78
CA SER A 84 1.85 0.51 -7.45
C SER A 84 3.37 0.42 -7.46
N HIS A 85 3.98 -0.05 -6.38
CA HIS A 85 5.42 -0.20 -6.27
C HIS A 85 5.94 -1.33 -7.15
N ASN A 86 5.25 -2.48 -7.14
CA ASN A 86 5.70 -3.69 -7.82
C ASN A 86 5.48 -3.66 -9.34
N PHE A 87 4.44 -2.97 -9.82
CA PHE A 87 4.03 -3.05 -11.24
C PHE A 87 3.94 -1.70 -11.96
N PHE A 88 3.85 -0.59 -11.23
CA PHE A 88 3.55 0.73 -11.81
C PHE A 88 4.53 1.82 -11.40
N HIS A 89 5.75 1.46 -10.98
CA HIS A 89 6.85 2.39 -10.65
C HIS A 89 6.45 3.55 -9.71
N ASP A 90 5.54 3.31 -8.76
CA ASP A 90 4.98 4.33 -7.87
C ASP A 90 4.31 5.52 -8.62
N SER A 91 3.86 5.29 -9.86
CA SER A 91 3.26 6.26 -10.77
C SER A 91 1.74 6.06 -10.90
N GLY A 92 0.98 6.96 -10.29
CA GLY A 92 -0.48 6.98 -10.46
C GLY A 92 -0.92 7.23 -11.91
N LYS A 93 -0.06 7.83 -12.75
CA LYS A 93 -0.33 8.03 -14.18
C LYS A 93 -0.36 6.69 -14.93
N GLU A 94 0.58 5.81 -14.63
CA GLU A 94 0.69 4.48 -15.26
C GLU A 94 -0.51 3.60 -14.88
N ILE A 95 -0.93 3.66 -13.61
CA ILE A 95 -2.16 3.01 -13.14
C ILE A 95 -3.38 3.52 -13.92
N LEU A 96 -3.52 4.85 -14.07
CA LEU A 96 -4.66 5.44 -14.78
C LEU A 96 -4.68 5.05 -16.26
N GLU A 97 -3.53 5.09 -16.93
CA GLU A 97 -3.38 4.64 -18.32
C GLU A 97 -3.80 3.18 -18.46
N PHE A 98 -3.35 2.30 -17.56
CA PHE A 98 -3.74 0.90 -17.55
C PHE A 98 -5.26 0.70 -17.36
N LEU A 99 -5.88 1.46 -16.44
CA LEU A 99 -7.34 1.42 -16.24
C LEU A 99 -8.12 1.81 -17.51
N MET A 100 -7.61 2.78 -18.28
CA MET A 100 -8.23 3.18 -19.56
C MET A 100 -8.07 2.10 -20.63
N VAL A 101 -6.88 1.52 -20.75
CA VAL A 101 -6.58 0.45 -21.73
C VAL A 101 -7.42 -0.79 -21.47
N GLU A 102 -7.54 -1.20 -20.20
CA GLU A 102 -8.36 -2.34 -19.77
C GLU A 102 -9.86 -2.03 -19.70
N LYS A 103 -10.28 -0.80 -20.07
CA LYS A 103 -11.68 -0.34 -20.03
C LYS A 103 -12.35 -0.51 -18.67
N LEU A 104 -11.57 -0.44 -17.59
CA LEU A 104 -12.07 -0.48 -16.22
C LEU A 104 -12.66 0.87 -15.78
N ILE A 105 -12.39 1.93 -16.54
CA ILE A 105 -13.02 3.25 -16.40
C ILE A 105 -13.54 3.72 -17.77
N SER A 106 -14.74 4.31 -17.80
CA SER A 106 -15.31 4.89 -19.02
C SER A 106 -15.02 6.39 -19.13
N GLN A 107 -15.22 6.94 -20.33
CA GLN A 107 -15.13 8.38 -20.54
C GLN A 107 -16.19 9.14 -19.72
N ASP A 108 -17.36 8.54 -19.52
CA ASP A 108 -18.43 9.16 -18.73
C ASP A 108 -18.14 9.12 -17.23
N ASP A 109 -17.51 8.04 -16.72
CA ASP A 109 -17.00 7.99 -15.33
C ASP A 109 -15.98 9.10 -15.08
N LEU A 110 -15.10 9.33 -16.05
CA LEU A 110 -14.07 10.35 -15.98
C LEU A 110 -14.66 11.77 -16.02
N ARG A 111 -15.64 12.01 -16.91
CA ARG A 111 -16.38 13.28 -16.99
C ARG A 111 -17.13 13.57 -15.70
N ALA A 112 -17.90 12.59 -15.19
CA ALA A 112 -18.62 12.71 -13.93
C ALA A 112 -17.67 13.03 -12.77
N TYR A 113 -16.48 12.45 -12.74
CA TYR A 113 -15.48 12.75 -11.70
C TYR A 113 -14.91 14.17 -11.81
N PHE A 114 -14.55 14.62 -13.02
CA PHE A 114 -13.96 15.95 -13.23
C PHE A 114 -14.95 17.09 -13.04
N ASP A 115 -16.22 16.91 -13.43
CA ASP A 115 -17.27 17.92 -13.25
C ASP A 115 -17.59 18.18 -11.77
N LEU A 116 -17.36 17.19 -10.89
CA LEU A 116 -17.68 17.26 -9.46
C LEU A 116 -16.54 17.74 -8.56
N LYS A 117 -15.26 17.56 -8.93
CA LYS A 117 -14.12 17.79 -8.01
C LYS A 117 -12.87 18.35 -8.71
N MET A 118 -12.93 19.56 -9.23
CA MET A 118 -11.72 20.29 -9.63
C MET A 118 -10.97 20.88 -8.42
N VAL A 119 -10.07 20.08 -7.83
CA VAL A 119 -8.80 20.57 -7.22
C VAL A 119 -7.71 19.55 -7.51
N LEU A 120 -7.14 19.60 -8.70
CA LEU A 120 -5.88 18.90 -8.99
C LEU A 120 -4.74 19.71 -8.36
N LYS A 121 -4.23 19.31 -7.19
CA LYS A 121 -2.89 19.73 -6.79
C LYS A 121 -1.89 18.91 -7.61
N PRO A 122 -0.95 19.55 -8.32
CA PRO A 122 0.01 18.83 -9.14
C PRO A 122 0.84 17.89 -8.26
N THR A 123 0.75 16.59 -8.54
CA THR A 123 1.79 15.66 -8.10
C THR A 123 3.08 16.16 -8.72
N LYS A 124 4.08 16.45 -7.87
CA LYS A 124 5.44 16.76 -8.31
C LYS A 124 5.93 15.57 -9.14
N VAL A 125 5.76 15.64 -10.45
CA VAL A 125 6.55 14.87 -11.40
C VAL A 125 7.98 15.25 -11.04
N LYS A 126 8.79 14.29 -10.56
CA LYS A 126 10.24 14.47 -10.54
C LYS A 126 10.60 14.79 -11.98
N ALA A 127 10.89 16.06 -12.26
CA ALA A 127 11.39 16.48 -13.55
C ALA A 127 12.55 15.53 -13.89
N PRO A 128 12.59 14.95 -15.11
CA PRO A 128 13.75 14.21 -15.53
C PRO A 128 14.95 15.12 -15.32
N LYS A 129 15.89 14.69 -14.48
CA LYS A 129 17.14 15.40 -14.28
C LYS A 129 17.82 15.51 -15.63
N LEU A 130 17.69 16.67 -16.28
CA LEU A 130 18.54 17.08 -17.39
C LEU A 130 19.93 17.39 -16.83
N GLU A 131 20.61 16.39 -16.25
CA GLU A 131 22.00 16.50 -15.83
C GLU A 131 22.94 16.63 -17.05
N ILE A 132 22.50 16.25 -18.24
CA ILE A 132 23.31 16.30 -19.48
C ILE A 132 23.38 17.72 -20.08
N ALA A 133 22.38 18.58 -19.85
CA ALA A 133 22.36 19.92 -20.45
C ALA A 133 23.28 20.93 -19.73
N ASN A 134 23.57 20.69 -18.44
CA ASN A 134 24.39 21.60 -17.63
C ASN A 134 25.91 21.38 -17.79
N GLU A 135 26.34 20.29 -18.44
CA GLU A 135 27.76 20.08 -18.76
C GLU A 135 28.21 20.78 -20.05
N ILE A 136 27.30 21.04 -21.00
CA ILE A 136 27.65 21.65 -22.29
C ILE A 136 27.75 23.18 -22.21
N LEU A 137 26.94 23.83 -21.37
CA LEU A 137 26.88 25.30 -21.29
C LEU A 137 27.86 25.91 -20.28
N ASN A 138 28.63 25.12 -19.54
CA ASN A 138 29.59 25.65 -18.57
C ASN A 138 30.88 24.82 -18.48
N PRO A 139 31.79 24.91 -19.47
CA PRO A 139 33.14 24.39 -19.32
C PRO A 139 33.87 25.27 -18.30
N LYS A 140 33.81 24.89 -17.02
CA LYS A 140 34.52 25.59 -15.95
C LYS A 140 35.99 25.76 -16.32
N LYS A 141 36.38 27.03 -16.40
CA LYS A 141 37.60 27.52 -15.73
C LYS A 141 37.73 26.79 -14.40
N ASP A 142 38.62 25.80 -14.30
CA ASP A 142 39.55 25.71 -13.18
C ASP A 142 40.64 24.64 -13.42
N LYS A 143 41.86 25.16 -13.56
CA LYS A 143 43.08 24.68 -12.89
C LYS A 143 43.53 23.24 -13.13
N LYS A 144 44.40 23.09 -14.13
CA LYS A 144 45.55 22.16 -14.03
C LYS A 144 46.53 22.73 -13.00
N GLY A 145 46.77 21.98 -11.93
CA GLY A 145 47.74 22.32 -10.89
C GLY A 145 49.20 22.19 -11.36
N LYS A 146 50.11 22.84 -10.62
CA LYS A 146 51.48 22.38 -10.40
C LYS A 146 52.11 23.12 -9.20
N ASP A 147 52.68 22.32 -8.30
CA ASP A 147 53.87 22.59 -7.48
C ASP A 147 53.89 23.70 -6.42
N LYS A 148 53.72 23.33 -5.15
CA LYS A 148 54.84 23.13 -4.20
C LYS A 148 54.34 22.94 -2.76
N LYS A 149 54.57 21.74 -2.23
CA LYS A 149 54.51 21.41 -0.80
C LYS A 149 55.95 21.53 -0.28
N LYS A 150 56.25 22.44 0.66
CA LYS A 150 57.18 22.18 1.79
C LYS A 150 57.29 23.35 2.79
N LYS A 151 56.81 23.02 4.00
CA LYS A 151 57.36 23.26 5.33
C LYS A 151 57.11 24.58 6.07
N ASN A 152 56.56 24.35 7.27
CA ASN A 152 56.31 25.23 8.41
C ASN A 152 57.58 25.88 9.00
N LYS A 153 57.40 27.15 9.42
CA LYS A 153 57.77 27.84 10.69
C LYS A 153 59.10 27.55 11.44
N LYS A 154 59.70 28.69 11.87
CA LYS A 154 60.64 28.97 12.98
C LYS A 154 62.11 28.57 12.74
N ASP A 155 63.12 29.39 13.00
CA ASP A 155 63.27 30.62 13.80
C ASP A 155 63.82 31.81 13.00
#